data_AF-A0A7S2FDK8-F1
#
_entry.id   AF-A0A7S2FDK8-F1
#
_cell.length_a   1.000
_cell.length_b   1.000
_cell.length_c   1.000
_cell.angle_alpha   90.00
_cell.angle_beta   90.00
_cell.angle_gamma   90.00
#
_symmetry.space_group_name_H-M   'P 1'
#
loop_
_entity.id
_entity.type
_entity.pdbx_description
1 polymer ?
#
loop_
_entity_poly.entity_id
_entity_poly.type
_entity_poly.pdbx_seq_one_letter_code
_entity_poly.pdbx_strand_id
1 'polypeptide(L)'
;CCGGWAGITVFKNLTNVIIVIGDWYWHEQAVTIGVVFSFGIMVVGAVAAAATDVMFSPEGYFWMSMNCCATASYVLYMKSATKNIELSKFGMVYYNNLLSIPLLVPFAFSFGEFATISNTMEVVTDPMFISINLVAGSMGFFLNLASLWCVSSTSATTYALVGSVNKIPVSLLGVWLFQTVITAQGASYIILSMCGGFIYSYVKLQEARTR
;
A
#
# COMPACT_ATOMS: atom_id res chain seq x y z
N CYS A 1 -15.97 -13.83 6.10
CA CYS A 1 -14.77 -13.22 5.47
C CYS A 1 -14.80 -11.69 5.33
N CYS A 2 -15.72 -10.95 5.99
CA CYS A 2 -15.91 -9.50 5.76
C CYS A 2 -15.21 -8.56 6.77
N GLY A 3 -14.27 -9.02 7.61
CA GLY A 3 -13.56 -8.15 8.57
C GLY A 3 -12.30 -7.44 8.02
N GLY A 4 -11.75 -7.90 6.88
CA GLY A 4 -10.38 -7.55 6.48
C GLY A 4 -10.14 -6.11 6.04
N TRP A 5 -11.16 -5.40 5.56
CA TRP A 5 -10.98 -4.07 4.95
C TRP A 5 -10.54 -2.99 5.95
N ALA A 6 -11.08 -3.05 7.18
CA ALA A 6 -10.71 -2.14 8.26
C ALA A 6 -9.24 -2.32 8.68
N GLY A 7 -8.81 -3.58 8.87
CA GLY A 7 -7.41 -3.90 9.15
C GLY A 7 -6.49 -3.41 8.03
N ILE A 8 -6.86 -3.59 6.77
CA ILE A 8 -6.04 -3.18 5.62
C ILE A 8 -5.70 -1.68 5.63
N THR A 9 -6.68 -0.83 5.93
CA THR A 9 -6.46 0.62 5.99
C THR A 9 -5.51 1.01 7.13
N VAL A 10 -5.67 0.37 8.29
CA VAL A 10 -4.86 0.57 9.50
C VAL A 10 -3.41 0.12 9.27
N PHE A 11 -3.19 -1.07 8.72
CA PHE A 11 -1.85 -1.58 8.41
C PHE A 11 -1.15 -0.77 7.32
N LYS A 12 -1.89 -0.29 6.31
CA LYS A 12 -1.35 0.65 5.32
C LYS A 12 -0.90 1.98 5.92
N ASN A 13 -1.43 2.38 7.08
CA ASN A 13 -0.90 3.51 7.83
C ASN A 13 0.39 3.11 8.56
N LEU A 14 0.44 1.91 9.14
CA LEU A 14 1.66 1.37 9.75
C LEU A 14 2.82 1.23 8.75
N THR A 15 2.54 0.92 7.47
CA THR A 15 3.55 0.91 6.40
C THR A 15 4.29 2.24 6.28
N ASN A 16 3.59 3.38 6.43
CA ASN A 16 4.22 4.71 6.39
C ASN A 16 5.24 4.89 7.52
N VAL A 17 4.97 4.31 8.70
CA VAL A 17 5.91 4.32 9.84
C VAL A 17 7.19 3.58 9.47
N ILE A 18 7.06 2.39 8.89
CA ILE A 18 8.19 1.56 8.44
C ILE A 18 9.02 2.30 7.39
N ILE A 19 8.36 2.96 6.43
CA ILE A 19 9.04 3.77 5.39
C ILE A 19 9.90 4.86 6.03
N VAL A 20 9.39 5.58 7.03
CA VAL A 20 10.17 6.67 7.66
C VAL A 20 11.32 6.15 8.51
N ILE A 21 11.12 5.04 9.21
CA ILE A 21 12.22 4.38 9.93
C ILE A 21 13.33 3.98 8.93
N GLY A 22 12.96 3.43 7.78
CA GLY A 22 13.91 3.10 6.71
C GLY A 22 14.56 4.32 6.05
N ASP A 23 13.82 5.42 5.87
CA ASP A 23 14.37 6.70 5.39
C ASP A 23 15.36 7.31 6.39
N TRP A 24 15.09 7.19 7.70
CA TRP A 24 16.01 7.62 8.75
C TRP A 24 17.28 6.76 8.75
N TYR A 25 17.14 5.44 8.65
CA TYR A 25 18.26 4.50 8.69
C TYR A 25 19.15 4.58 7.43
N TRP A 26 18.56 4.71 6.24
CA TRP A 26 19.30 4.63 4.97
C TRP A 26 19.70 6.00 4.39
N HIS A 27 18.89 7.03 4.62
CA HIS A 27 19.08 8.36 4.01
C HIS A 27 19.42 9.46 5.02
N GLU A 28 19.67 9.11 6.30
CA GLU A 28 20.03 10.01 7.41
C GLU A 28 19.13 11.26 7.51
N GLN A 29 17.86 11.12 7.11
CA GLN A 29 16.90 12.22 7.15
C GLN A 29 16.52 12.50 8.61
N ALA A 30 16.72 13.74 9.09
CA ALA A 30 16.27 14.14 10.42
C ALA A 30 14.75 13.94 10.57
N VAL A 31 14.35 13.20 11.61
CA VAL A 31 12.95 12.97 11.96
C VAL A 31 12.51 14.03 12.96
N THR A 32 11.51 14.82 12.58
CA THR A 32 10.98 15.91 13.42
C THR A 32 10.00 15.35 14.44
N ILE A 33 9.88 16.05 15.58
CA ILE A 33 9.00 15.62 16.69
C ILE A 33 7.55 15.43 16.24
N GLY A 34 7.06 16.25 15.31
CA GLY A 34 5.71 16.12 14.75
C GLY A 34 5.46 14.80 14.00
N VAL A 35 6.50 14.24 13.36
CA VAL A 35 6.42 12.94 12.68
C VAL A 35 6.33 11.82 13.71
N VAL A 36 7.14 11.87 14.77
CA VAL A 36 7.11 10.90 15.88
C VAL A 36 5.76 10.90 16.59
N PHE A 37 5.20 12.09 16.85
CA PHE A 37 3.87 12.23 17.45
C PHE A 37 2.78 11.59 16.58
N SER A 38 2.84 11.81 15.26
CA SER A 38 1.90 11.21 14.31
C SER A 38 2.00 9.68 14.31
N PHE A 39 3.21 9.12 14.44
CA PHE A 39 3.40 7.67 14.56
C PHE A 39 2.80 7.10 15.83
N GLY A 40 2.93 7.81 16.96
CA GLY A 40 2.27 7.42 18.20
C GLY A 40 0.75 7.25 18.00
N ILE A 41 0.09 8.23 17.37
CA ILE A 41 -1.34 8.16 17.09
C ILE A 41 -1.68 7.01 16.14
N MET A 42 -0.90 6.83 15.06
CA MET A 42 -1.13 5.78 14.08
C MET A 42 -0.99 4.38 14.67
N VAL A 43 0.03 4.15 15.50
CA VAL A 43 0.29 2.87 16.18
C VAL A 43 -0.77 2.59 17.23
N VAL A 44 -1.14 3.57 18.05
CA VAL A 44 -2.20 3.41 19.07
C VAL A 44 -3.54 3.08 18.41
N GLY A 45 -3.92 3.83 17.37
CA GLY A 45 -5.13 3.53 16.60
C GLY A 45 -5.08 2.15 15.95
N ALA A 46 -3.90 1.71 15.50
CA ALA A 46 -3.74 0.41 14.87
C ALA A 46 -3.86 -0.76 15.84
N VAL A 47 -3.17 -0.69 16.99
CA VAL A 47 -3.22 -1.72 18.03
C VAL A 47 -4.63 -1.80 18.62
N ALA A 48 -5.27 -0.66 18.87
CA ALA A 48 -6.64 -0.63 19.40
C ALA A 48 -7.66 -1.18 18.40
N ALA A 49 -7.52 -0.86 17.10
CA ALA A 49 -8.37 -1.42 16.06
C ALA A 49 -8.20 -2.95 15.95
N ALA A 50 -6.95 -3.44 15.95
CA ALA A 50 -6.65 -4.87 15.90
C ALA A 50 -7.16 -5.62 17.16
N ALA A 51 -7.09 -5.00 18.34
CA ALA A 51 -7.59 -5.59 19.58
C ALA A 51 -9.12 -5.73 19.61
N THR A 52 -9.84 -4.88 18.87
CA THR A 52 -11.29 -4.98 18.70
C THR A 52 -11.75 -5.78 17.49
N ASP A 53 -10.80 -6.32 16.71
CA ASP A 53 -11.13 -7.11 15.53
C ASP A 53 -11.66 -8.48 15.95
N VAL A 54 -12.93 -8.71 15.64
CA VAL A 54 -13.65 -9.95 15.95
C VAL A 54 -13.14 -11.17 15.17
N MET A 55 -12.28 -10.97 14.17
CA MET A 55 -11.75 -12.03 13.29
C MET A 55 -10.21 -12.08 13.31
N PHE A 56 -9.60 -12.06 14.50
CA PHE A 56 -8.16 -12.19 14.66
C PHE A 56 -7.65 -13.55 14.13
N SER A 57 -6.96 -13.54 12.98
CA SER A 57 -6.29 -14.70 12.39
C SER A 57 -4.78 -14.47 12.31
N PRO A 58 -3.96 -15.15 13.13
CA PRO A 58 -2.50 -14.93 13.16
C PRO A 58 -1.83 -15.05 11.79
N GLU A 59 -2.31 -15.98 10.95
CA GLU A 59 -1.81 -16.20 9.60
C GLU A 59 -2.07 -14.99 8.68
N GLY A 60 -3.28 -14.43 8.74
CA GLY A 60 -3.63 -13.24 7.95
C GLY A 60 -2.81 -12.01 8.35
N TYR A 61 -2.61 -11.81 9.65
CA TYR A 61 -1.79 -10.71 10.18
C TYR A 61 -0.30 -10.88 9.86
N PHE A 62 0.21 -12.12 9.83
CA PHE A 62 1.58 -12.43 9.40
C PHE A 62 1.81 -12.05 7.92
N TRP A 63 0.95 -12.54 7.02
CA TRP A 63 1.03 -12.21 5.59
C TRP A 63 0.87 -10.71 5.34
N MET A 64 -0.01 -10.06 6.10
CA MET A 64 -0.22 -8.62 6.01
C MET A 64 1.01 -7.82 6.45
N SER A 65 1.67 -8.24 7.53
CA SER A 65 2.91 -7.63 8.01
C SER A 65 4.04 -7.78 7.00
N MET A 66 4.19 -8.96 6.41
CA MET A 66 5.15 -9.20 5.33
C MET A 66 4.87 -8.31 4.11
N ASN A 67 3.60 -8.15 3.71
CA ASN A 67 3.21 -7.25 2.64
C ASN A 67 3.55 -5.78 2.94
N CYS A 68 3.36 -5.32 4.18
CA CYS A 68 3.74 -3.98 4.61
C CYS A 68 5.26 -3.77 4.51
N CYS A 69 6.06 -4.72 4.99
CA CYS A 69 7.52 -4.66 4.89
C CYS A 69 7.98 -4.62 3.42
N ALA A 70 7.45 -5.52 2.58
CA ALA A 70 7.78 -5.57 1.16
C ALA A 70 7.42 -4.25 0.44
N THR A 71 6.24 -3.69 0.74
CA THR A 71 5.80 -2.41 0.18
C THR A 71 6.73 -1.27 0.61
N ALA A 72 7.11 -1.22 1.89
CA ALA A 72 8.02 -0.21 2.41
C ALA A 72 9.41 -0.31 1.77
N SER A 73 9.97 -1.52 1.70
CA SER A 73 11.26 -1.79 1.04
C SER A 73 11.23 -1.39 -0.43
N TYR A 74 10.16 -1.71 -1.16
CA TYR A 74 9.98 -1.32 -2.56
C TYR A 74 9.97 0.20 -2.74
N VAL A 75 9.22 0.93 -1.91
CA VAL A 75 9.16 2.40 -1.97
C VAL A 75 10.53 3.03 -1.70
N LEU A 76 11.26 2.54 -0.69
CA LEU A 76 12.60 3.02 -0.35
C LEU A 76 13.62 2.70 -1.44
N TYR A 77 13.59 1.48 -1.98
CA TYR A 77 14.45 1.07 -3.09
C TYR A 77 14.19 1.94 -4.32
N MET A 78 12.93 2.14 -4.68
CA MET A 78 12.55 2.94 -5.84
C MET A 78 13.00 4.40 -5.70
N LYS A 79 12.86 4.98 -4.50
CA LYS A 79 13.35 6.33 -4.18
C LYS A 79 14.88 6.43 -4.35
N SER A 80 15.62 5.43 -3.90
CA SER A 80 17.08 5.36 -4.07
C SER A 80 17.47 5.18 -5.55
N ALA A 81 16.76 4.32 -6.29
CA ALA A 81 16.98 4.08 -7.72
C ALA A 81 16.74 5.35 -8.56
N THR A 82 15.67 6.10 -8.28
CA THR A 82 15.38 7.38 -8.97
C THR A 82 16.46 8.44 -8.71
N LYS A 83 17.15 8.39 -7.56
CA LYS A 83 18.21 9.35 -7.22
C LYS A 83 19.58 8.98 -7.81
N ASN A 84 19.90 7.69 -7.83
CA ASN A 84 21.24 7.20 -8.21
C ASN A 84 21.35 6.83 -9.70
N ILE A 85 20.23 6.65 -10.39
CA ILE A 85 20.20 6.19 -11.77
C ILE A 85 19.48 7.22 -12.63
N GLU A 86 20.18 7.84 -13.59
CA GLU A 86 19.60 8.73 -14.61
C GLU A 86 18.81 7.94 -15.68
N LEU A 87 17.88 7.09 -15.23
CA LEU A 87 17.03 6.33 -16.13
C LEU A 87 15.85 7.19 -16.58
N SER A 88 15.50 7.12 -17.86
CA SER A 88 14.23 7.68 -18.35
C SER A 88 13.07 7.11 -17.54
N LYS A 89 12.07 7.95 -17.22
CA LYS A 89 10.88 7.59 -16.42
C LYS A 89 10.17 6.35 -16.96
N PHE A 90 10.16 6.19 -18.28
CA PHE A 90 9.59 5.02 -18.95
C PHE A 90 10.43 3.76 -18.70
N GLY A 91 11.75 3.90 -18.58
CA GLY A 91 12.67 2.84 -18.20
C GLY A 91 12.39 2.34 -16.78
N MET A 92 12.15 3.21 -15.81
CA MET A 92 11.81 2.77 -14.44
C MET A 92 10.52 1.93 -14.39
N VAL A 93 9.47 2.33 -15.12
CA VAL A 93 8.21 1.55 -15.22
C VAL A 93 8.48 0.21 -15.92
N TYR A 94 9.26 0.22 -17.00
CA TYR A 94 9.59 -0.97 -17.76
C TYR A 94 10.38 -1.97 -16.93
N TYR A 95 11.43 -1.54 -16.22
CA TYR A 95 12.21 -2.41 -15.34
C TYR A 95 11.40 -2.95 -14.17
N ASN A 96 10.52 -2.13 -13.58
CA ASN A 96 9.65 -2.57 -12.50
C ASN A 96 8.72 -3.72 -12.93
N ASN A 97 8.04 -3.55 -14.07
CA ASN A 97 7.18 -4.61 -14.61
C ASN A 97 7.99 -5.80 -15.14
N LEU A 98 9.15 -5.57 -15.76
CA LEU A 98 10.00 -6.63 -16.30
C LEU A 98 10.63 -7.49 -15.20
N LEU A 99 11.12 -6.89 -14.11
CA LEU A 99 11.67 -7.60 -12.94
C LEU A 99 10.58 -8.34 -12.14
N SER A 100 9.34 -7.88 -12.22
CA SER A 100 8.20 -8.58 -11.61
C SER A 100 7.93 -9.93 -12.27
N ILE A 101 8.18 -10.09 -13.58
CA ILE A 101 7.95 -11.35 -14.30
C ILE A 101 8.84 -12.50 -13.79
N PRO A 102 10.18 -12.42 -13.77
CA PRO A 102 11.04 -13.50 -13.27
C PRO A 102 10.89 -13.72 -11.76
N LEU A 103 10.36 -12.74 -11.01
CA LEU A 103 10.00 -12.93 -9.61
C LEU A 103 8.68 -13.70 -9.47
N LEU A 104 7.64 -13.36 -10.24
CA LEU A 104 6.32 -14.00 -10.12
C LEU A 104 6.29 -15.42 -10.69
N VAL A 105 7.00 -15.70 -11.78
CA VAL A 105 6.90 -17.00 -12.48
C VAL A 105 7.28 -18.20 -11.59
N PRO A 106 8.38 -18.19 -10.82
CA PRO A 106 8.72 -19.29 -9.90
C PRO A 106 7.71 -19.44 -8.76
N PHE A 107 7.14 -18.34 -8.27
CA PHE A 107 6.09 -18.38 -7.25
C PHE A 107 4.80 -18.97 -7.81
N ALA A 108 4.37 -18.57 -9.00
CA ALA A 108 3.21 -19.14 -9.68
C ALA A 108 3.36 -20.66 -9.91
N PHE A 109 4.58 -21.10 -10.25
CA PHE A 109 4.88 -22.52 -10.37
C PHE A 109 4.78 -23.24 -9.02
N SER A 110 5.32 -22.65 -7.94
CA SER A 110 5.32 -23.25 -6.59
C SER A 110 3.93 -23.34 -5.97
N PHE A 111 3.04 -22.40 -6.25
CA PHE A 111 1.65 -22.41 -5.79
C PHE A 111 0.73 -23.32 -6.62
N GLY A 112 1.25 -23.94 -7.69
CA GLY A 112 0.49 -24.90 -8.50
C GLY A 112 -0.54 -24.25 -9.43
N GLU A 113 -0.44 -22.95 -9.70
CA GLU A 113 -1.35 -22.20 -10.58
C GLU A 113 -1.45 -22.84 -11.97
N PHE A 114 -0.37 -23.45 -12.47
CA PHE A 114 -0.37 -24.18 -13.74
C PHE A 114 -1.30 -25.40 -13.75
N ALA A 115 -1.38 -26.13 -12.63
CA ALA A 115 -2.31 -27.25 -12.49
C ALA A 115 -3.75 -26.75 -12.36
N THR A 116 -3.97 -25.59 -11.73
CA THR A 116 -5.29 -24.94 -11.64
C THR A 116 -5.76 -24.46 -13.02
N ILE A 117 -4.87 -23.87 -13.82
CA ILE A 117 -5.16 -23.42 -15.19
C ILE A 117 -5.49 -24.60 -16.10
N SER A 118 -4.76 -25.72 -16.00
CA SER A 118 -5.05 -26.90 -16.82
C SER A 118 -6.39 -27.54 -16.48
N ASN A 119 -6.80 -27.50 -15.20
CA ASN A 119 -8.10 -28.05 -14.77
C ASN A 119 -9.28 -27.10 -15.01
N THR A 120 -9.03 -25.79 -15.17
CA THR A 120 -10.06 -24.74 -15.34
C THR A 120 -10.00 -24.12 -16.74
N MET A 121 -9.50 -24.87 -17.71
CA MET A 121 -9.19 -24.38 -19.06
C MET A 121 -10.42 -23.85 -19.81
N GLU A 122 -11.61 -24.35 -19.46
CA GLU A 122 -12.90 -23.87 -19.99
C GLU A 122 -13.21 -22.42 -19.56
N VAL A 123 -12.84 -22.02 -18.34
CA VAL A 123 -13.02 -20.64 -17.83
C VAL A 123 -11.90 -19.73 -18.33
N VAL A 124 -10.67 -20.23 -18.43
CA VAL A 124 -9.51 -19.43 -18.88
C VAL A 124 -9.61 -19.07 -20.37
N THR A 125 -10.29 -19.89 -21.17
CA THR A 125 -10.50 -19.66 -22.61
C THR A 125 -11.75 -18.82 -22.90
N ASP A 126 -12.59 -18.57 -21.88
CA ASP A 126 -13.81 -17.77 -22.05
C ASP A 126 -13.47 -16.32 -22.46
N PRO A 127 -14.06 -15.80 -23.56
CA PRO A 127 -13.79 -14.44 -24.02
C PRO A 127 -14.10 -13.35 -22.99
N MET A 128 -15.10 -13.55 -22.12
CA MET A 128 -15.38 -12.59 -21.05
C MET A 128 -14.27 -12.62 -19.99
N PHE A 129 -13.80 -13.79 -19.57
CA PHE A 129 -12.69 -13.90 -18.63
C PHE A 129 -11.40 -13.25 -19.17
N ILE A 130 -11.07 -13.48 -20.45
CA ILE A 130 -9.89 -12.87 -21.09
C ILE A 130 -10.05 -11.35 -21.17
N SER A 131 -11.21 -10.85 -21.59
CA SER A 131 -11.45 -9.41 -21.71
C SER A 131 -11.39 -8.68 -20.36
N ILE A 132 -11.97 -9.25 -19.30
CA ILE A 132 -11.91 -8.68 -17.95
C ILE A 132 -10.46 -8.64 -17.45
N ASN A 133 -9.70 -9.72 -17.66
CA ASN A 133 -8.27 -9.75 -17.30
C ASN A 133 -7.44 -8.76 -18.10
N LEU A 134 -7.72 -8.59 -19.40
CA LEU A 134 -7.03 -7.60 -20.24
C LEU A 134 -7.32 -6.17 -19.77
N VAL A 135 -8.59 -5.87 -19.45
CA VAL A 135 -8.99 -4.58 -18.90
C VAL A 135 -8.35 -4.34 -17.54
N ALA A 136 -8.35 -5.33 -16.64
CA ALA A 136 -7.68 -5.23 -15.35
C ALA A 136 -6.16 -5.01 -15.49
N GLY A 137 -5.51 -5.75 -16.37
CA GLY A 137 -4.07 -5.62 -16.64
C GLY A 137 -3.71 -4.27 -17.23
N SER A 138 -4.49 -3.76 -18.20
CA SER A 138 -4.29 -2.43 -18.76
C SER A 138 -4.50 -1.32 -17.72
N MET A 139 -5.55 -1.40 -16.90
CA MET A 139 -5.76 -0.47 -15.78
C MET A 139 -4.59 -0.50 -14.78
N GLY A 140 -4.07 -1.69 -14.46
CA GLY A 140 -2.90 -1.85 -13.60
C GLY A 140 -1.65 -1.19 -14.19
N PHE A 141 -1.42 -1.35 -15.50
CA PHE A 141 -0.33 -0.69 -16.22
C PHE A 141 -0.47 0.84 -16.18
N PHE A 142 -1.66 1.38 -16.48
CA PHE A 142 -1.92 2.82 -16.42
C PHE A 142 -1.77 3.37 -15.00
N LEU A 143 -2.20 2.65 -13.97
CA LEU A 143 -1.98 3.03 -12.58
C LEU A 143 -0.50 3.10 -12.22
N ASN A 144 0.30 2.12 -12.64
CA ASN A 144 1.74 2.13 -12.39
C ASN A 144 2.41 3.32 -13.10
N LEU A 145 2.06 3.56 -14.36
CA LEU A 145 2.56 4.71 -15.13
C LEU A 145 2.15 6.04 -14.50
N ALA A 146 0.87 6.23 -14.16
CA ALA A 146 0.36 7.45 -13.53
C ALA A 146 1.00 7.68 -12.15
N SER A 147 1.18 6.62 -11.36
CA SER A 147 1.83 6.67 -10.05
C SER A 147 3.28 7.13 -10.17
N LEU A 148 4.05 6.52 -11.06
CA LEU A 148 5.45 6.92 -11.29
C LEU A 148 5.54 8.32 -11.89
N TRP A 149 4.62 8.69 -12.78
CA TRP A 149 4.58 10.04 -13.33
C TRP A 149 4.24 11.07 -12.26
N CYS A 150 3.31 10.78 -11.34
CA CYS A 150 2.97 11.61 -10.19
C CYS A 150 4.17 11.76 -9.23
N VAL A 151 4.83 10.66 -8.85
CA VAL A 151 6.06 10.71 -8.03
C VAL A 151 7.16 11.51 -8.70
N SER A 152 7.23 11.49 -10.03
CA SER A 152 8.28 12.18 -10.78
C SER A 152 8.00 13.66 -11.06
N SER A 153 6.74 14.08 -11.05
CA SER A 153 6.31 15.45 -11.33
C SER A 153 5.91 16.19 -10.06
N THR A 154 5.76 15.47 -8.95
CA THR A 154 5.36 16.00 -7.65
C THR A 154 6.37 15.59 -6.59
N SER A 155 6.56 16.41 -5.55
CA SER A 155 7.36 16.02 -4.39
C SER A 155 6.85 14.70 -3.79
N ALA A 156 7.77 13.86 -3.30
CA ALA A 156 7.46 12.64 -2.56
C ALA A 156 6.47 12.89 -1.40
N THR A 157 6.49 14.09 -0.82
CA THR A 157 5.57 14.49 0.25
C THR A 157 4.13 14.69 -0.23
N THR A 158 3.93 15.28 -1.41
CA THR A 158 2.59 15.45 -1.97
C THR A 158 2.01 14.11 -2.44
N TYR A 159 2.84 13.23 -3.02
CA TYR A 159 2.41 11.88 -3.38
C TYR A 159 1.93 11.09 -2.15
N ALA A 160 2.66 11.17 -1.03
CA ALA A 160 2.25 10.57 0.24
C ALA A 160 0.94 11.16 0.79
N LEU A 161 0.71 12.47 0.60
CA LEU A 161 -0.51 13.14 1.01
C LEU A 161 -1.72 12.73 0.16
N VAL A 162 -1.57 12.68 -1.17
CA VAL A 162 -2.62 12.17 -2.08
C VAL A 162 -2.93 10.71 -1.78
N GLY A 163 -1.91 9.90 -1.50
CA GLY A 163 -2.09 8.52 -1.06
C GLY A 163 -2.88 8.41 0.25
N SER A 164 -2.65 9.32 1.19
CA SER A 164 -3.38 9.34 2.48
C SER A 164 -4.82 9.85 2.31
N VAL A 165 -5.06 10.82 1.43
CA VAL A 165 -6.41 11.29 1.10
C VAL A 165 -7.21 10.21 0.36
N ASN A 166 -6.60 9.51 -0.60
CA ASN A 166 -7.24 8.40 -1.34
C ASN A 166 -7.69 7.25 -0.44
N LYS A 167 -7.09 7.07 0.75
CA LYS A 167 -7.54 6.06 1.72
C LYS A 167 -8.94 6.37 2.29
N ILE A 168 -9.35 7.64 2.35
CA ILE A 168 -10.66 8.05 2.88
C ILE A 168 -11.82 7.57 2.00
N PRO A 169 -11.91 7.93 0.70
CA PRO A 169 -12.99 7.47 -0.15
C PRO A 169 -12.95 5.94 -0.31
N VAL A 170 -11.77 5.33 -0.40
CA VAL A 170 -11.65 3.86 -0.46
C VAL A 170 -12.21 3.20 0.80
N SER A 171 -11.92 3.74 1.99
CA SER A 171 -12.45 3.23 3.25
C SER A 171 -13.98 3.42 3.34
N LEU A 172 -14.50 4.57 2.93
CA LEU A 172 -15.94 4.86 2.92
C LEU A 172 -16.69 3.94 1.95
N LEU A 173 -16.17 3.78 0.73
CA LEU A 173 -16.70 2.86 -0.27
C LEU A 173 -16.63 1.42 0.22
N GLY A 174 -15.56 1.01 0.90
CA GLY A 174 -15.43 -0.33 1.48
C GLY A 174 -16.50 -0.63 2.52
N VAL A 175 -16.77 0.31 3.44
CA VAL A 175 -17.85 0.15 4.42
C VAL A 175 -19.22 0.07 3.74
N TRP A 176 -19.46 0.92 2.74
CA TRP A 176 -20.73 0.98 2.02
C TRP A 176 -20.99 -0.26 1.16
N LEU A 177 -20.00 -0.76 0.41
CA LEU A 177 -20.11 -1.92 -0.46
C LEU A 177 -20.21 -3.24 0.31
N PHE A 178 -19.39 -3.42 1.34
CA PHE A 178 -19.26 -4.71 2.03
C PHE A 178 -20.18 -4.84 3.25
N GLN A 179 -20.96 -3.80 3.59
CA GLN A 179 -21.91 -3.76 4.72
C GLN A 179 -21.33 -4.40 5.98
N THR A 180 -20.06 -4.08 6.25
CA THR A 180 -19.30 -4.76 7.31
C THR A 180 -19.82 -4.33 8.67
N VAL A 181 -20.03 -5.31 9.57
CA VAL A 181 -20.48 -5.05 10.94
C VAL A 181 -19.28 -4.53 11.73
N ILE A 182 -19.01 -3.24 11.62
CA ILE A 182 -17.98 -2.56 12.41
C ILE A 182 -18.62 -2.15 13.73
N THR A 183 -18.05 -2.62 14.84
CA THR A 183 -18.44 -2.14 16.17
C THR A 183 -18.15 -0.64 16.28
N ALA A 184 -19.00 0.12 16.96
CA ALA A 184 -18.81 1.58 17.12
C ALA A 184 -17.42 1.93 17.69
N GLN A 185 -16.87 1.06 18.55
CA GLN A 185 -15.50 1.18 19.07
C GLN A 185 -14.44 0.96 17.98
N GLY A 186 -14.54 -0.11 17.17
CA GLY A 186 -13.62 -0.36 16.06
C GLY A 186 -13.59 0.78 15.04
N ALA A 187 -14.74 1.38 14.74
CA ALA A 187 -14.84 2.55 13.87
C ALA A 187 -14.05 3.74 14.42
N SER A 188 -14.13 4.00 15.73
CA SER A 188 -13.42 5.10 16.36
C SER A 188 -11.89 4.95 16.28
N TYR A 189 -11.36 3.74 16.42
CA TYR A 189 -9.93 3.46 16.33
C TYR A 189 -9.39 3.58 14.89
N ILE A 190 -10.20 3.20 13.90
CA ILE A 190 -9.85 3.40 12.48
C ILE A 190 -9.78 4.89 12.16
N ILE A 191 -10.77 5.68 12.60
CA ILE A 191 -10.77 7.14 12.41
C ILE A 191 -9.55 7.76 13.09
N LEU A 192 -9.22 7.33 14.31
CA LEU A 192 -8.04 7.79 15.03
C LEU A 192 -6.74 7.51 14.24
N SER A 193 -6.58 6.29 13.72
CA SER A 193 -5.43 5.92 12.90
C SER A 193 -5.35 6.73 11.59
N MET A 194 -6.49 6.99 10.95
CA MET A 194 -6.58 7.83 9.75
C MET A 194 -6.22 9.29 10.03
N CYS A 195 -6.69 9.85 11.14
CA CYS A 195 -6.30 11.19 11.60
C CYS A 195 -4.79 11.27 11.82
N GLY A 196 -4.17 10.26 12.45
CA GLY A 196 -2.71 10.17 12.58
C GLY A 196 -1.99 10.18 11.24
N GLY A 197 -2.47 9.43 10.25
CA GLY A 197 -1.91 9.42 8.89
C GLY A 197 -2.04 10.76 8.16
N PHE A 198 -3.13 11.50 8.41
CA PHE A 198 -3.33 12.85 7.88
C PHE A 198 -2.38 13.86 8.52
N ILE A 199 -2.27 13.84 9.86
CA ILE A 199 -1.32 14.70 10.60
C ILE A 199 0.11 14.42 10.14
N TYR A 200 0.49 13.15 9.97
CA TYR A 200 1.79 12.77 9.41
C TYR A 200 2.03 13.41 8.03
N SER A 201 1.06 13.28 7.12
CA SER A 201 1.17 13.84 5.78
C SER A 201 1.27 15.37 5.80
N TYR A 202 0.53 16.02 6.69
CA TYR A 202 0.55 17.46 6.88
C TYR A 202 1.89 17.96 7.44
N VAL A 203 2.42 17.31 8.49
CA VAL A 203 3.73 17.64 9.07
C VAL A 203 4.84 17.48 8.01
N LYS A 204 4.81 16.40 7.23
CA LYS A 204 5.77 16.21 6.13
C LYS A 204 5.65 17.26 5.04
N LEU A 205 4.44 17.72 4.73
CA LEU A 205 4.23 18.82 3.79
C LEU A 205 4.83 20.14 4.32
N GLN A 206 4.64 20.41 5.61
CA GLN A 206 5.19 21.60 6.26
C GLN A 206 6.74 21.58 6.27
N GLU A 207 7.34 20.44 6.62
CA GLU A 207 8.81 20.26 6.54
C GLU A 207 9.36 20.51 5.14
N ALA A 208 8.66 20.05 4.10
CA ALA A 208 9.06 20.26 2.72
C ALA A 208 8.89 21.71 2.25
N ARG A 209 8.04 22.50 2.90
CA ARG A 209 7.89 23.95 2.61
C ARG A 209 8.95 24.79 3.32
N THR A 210 9.43 24.33 4.48
CA THR A 210 10.41 25.07 5.30
C THR A 210 11.86 24.81 4.88
N ARG A 211 12.13 23.73 4.13
CA ARG A 211 13.41 23.47 3.47
C ARG A 211 13.45 24.09 2.08
#